data_AF-A0A812UJ07-F1
#
_entry.id   AF-A0A812UJ07-F1
#
_cell.length_a   1.000
_cell.length_b   1.000
_cell.length_c   1.000
_cell.angle_alpha   90.00
_cell.angle_beta   90.00
_cell.angle_gamma   90.00
#
_symmetry.space_group_name_H-M   'P 1'
#
loop_
_entity.id
_entity.type
_entity.pdbx_description
1 polymer ?
#
loop_
_entity_poly.entity_id
_entity_poly.type
_entity_poly.pdbx_seq_one_letter_code
_entity_poly.pdbx_strand_id
1 'polypeptide(L)'
;MAAAVDLLASMIYGLQGEVVGLLRTNNFLYTLPLALGACSMRTREAGFWLLGSAAEHSKDQVIPLLPHILDLLVAGLQHSASTAVNWAAAWALGELCQRTEPRILEPVIPQIGNAFLAIFQRRIGVDVLPGHLHAHRQLLSATCFTLMCLKHTSTLGDKWPSLACQIPADTVLHLESQYGYGN
;
A
#
# COMPACT_ATOMS: atom_id res chain seq x y z
N MET A 1 12.47 -13.12 -11.31
CA MET A 1 11.18 -12.43 -11.39
C MET A 1 11.26 -11.02 -10.80
N ALA A 2 11.62 -10.85 -9.53
CA ALA A 2 11.78 -9.52 -8.90
C ALA A 2 12.50 -8.47 -9.77
N ALA A 3 13.71 -8.76 -10.25
CA ALA A 3 14.48 -7.80 -11.07
C ALA A 3 13.77 -7.37 -12.38
N ALA A 4 12.99 -8.27 -13.00
CA ALA A 4 12.21 -7.94 -14.18
C ALA A 4 11.03 -7.03 -13.83
N VAL A 5 10.35 -7.30 -12.71
CA VAL A 5 9.25 -6.46 -12.21
C VAL A 5 9.76 -5.09 -11.77
N ASP A 6 10.92 -5.03 -11.11
CA ASP A 6 11.59 -3.77 -10.73
C ASP A 6 11.92 -2.93 -11.98
N LEU A 7 12.39 -3.57 -13.06
CA LEU A 7 12.66 -2.88 -14.32
C LEU A 7 11.36 -2.31 -14.91
N LEU A 8 10.27 -3.09 -14.93
CA LEU A 8 8.97 -2.63 -15.41
C LEU A 8 8.44 -1.45 -14.58
N ALA A 9 8.56 -1.51 -13.25
CA ALA A 9 8.18 -0.43 -12.35
C ALA A 9 8.99 0.84 -12.64
N SER A 10 10.32 0.68 -12.77
CA SER A 10 11.23 1.78 -13.08
C SER A 10 10.99 2.38 -14.47
N MET A 11 10.58 1.56 -15.45
CA MET A 11 10.18 2.04 -16.78
C MET A 11 8.90 2.88 -16.71
N ILE A 12 7.89 2.45 -15.97
CA ILE A 12 6.66 3.24 -15.76
C ILE A 12 7.02 4.57 -15.08
N TYR A 13 7.83 4.53 -14.03
CA TYR A 13 8.23 5.72 -13.29
C TYR A 13 9.06 6.69 -14.15
N GLY A 14 10.00 6.17 -14.95
CA GLY A 14 10.87 7.00 -15.79
C GLY A 14 10.19 7.55 -17.04
N LEU A 15 9.28 6.80 -17.67
CA LEU A 15 8.57 7.20 -18.88
C LEU A 15 7.27 7.96 -18.57
N GLN A 16 6.73 7.85 -17.35
CA GLN A 16 5.53 8.54 -16.90
C GLN A 16 4.37 8.35 -17.89
N GLY A 17 3.71 9.43 -18.32
CA GLY A 17 2.55 9.39 -19.22
C GLY A 17 2.83 8.72 -20.58
N GLU A 18 4.08 8.70 -21.06
CA GLU A 18 4.44 8.06 -22.33
C GLU A 18 4.26 6.53 -22.28
N VAL A 19 4.30 5.93 -21.09
CA VAL A 19 4.11 4.49 -20.92
C VAL A 19 2.71 4.02 -21.29
N VAL A 20 1.71 4.92 -21.30
CA VAL A 20 0.33 4.62 -21.70
C VAL A 20 0.26 4.14 -23.15
N GLY A 21 1.14 4.63 -24.03
CA GLY A 21 1.26 4.13 -25.40
C GLY A 21 1.75 2.68 -25.44
N LEU A 22 2.78 2.37 -24.65
CA LEU A 22 3.37 1.02 -24.57
C LEU A 22 2.39 0.00 -23.97
N LEU A 23 1.71 0.38 -22.89
CA LEU A 23 0.73 -0.47 -22.21
C LEU A 23 -0.51 -0.74 -23.06
N ARG A 24 -0.87 0.15 -23.99
CA ARG A 24 -1.97 -0.10 -24.94
C ARG A 24 -1.67 -1.25 -25.90
N THR A 25 -0.42 -1.40 -26.32
CA THR A 25 -0.03 -2.45 -27.28
C THR A 25 0.26 -3.77 -26.57
N ASN A 26 0.96 -3.73 -25.44
CA ASN A 26 1.28 -4.90 -24.63
C ASN A 26 1.18 -4.53 -23.15
N ASN A 27 0.01 -4.78 -22.55
CA ASN A 27 -0.21 -4.47 -21.15
C ASN A 27 0.50 -5.48 -20.24
N PHE A 28 1.78 -5.26 -19.97
CA PHE A 28 2.54 -6.11 -19.06
C PHE A 28 2.04 -6.02 -17.60
N LEU A 29 1.12 -5.11 -17.25
CA LEU A 29 0.52 -5.07 -15.92
C LEU A 29 -0.29 -6.33 -15.59
N TYR A 30 -0.64 -7.16 -16.59
CA TYR A 30 -1.19 -8.50 -16.33
C TYR A 30 -0.23 -9.42 -15.55
N THR A 31 1.05 -9.05 -15.39
CA THR A 31 1.96 -9.76 -14.48
C THR A 31 1.76 -9.40 -13.01
N LEU A 32 0.98 -8.37 -12.67
CA LEU A 32 0.75 -7.92 -11.29
C LEU A 32 0.20 -9.04 -10.38
N PRO A 33 -0.87 -9.78 -10.72
CA PRO A 33 -1.36 -10.87 -9.87
C PRO A 33 -0.28 -11.93 -9.60
N LEU A 34 0.54 -12.24 -10.60
CA LEU A 34 1.64 -13.20 -10.48
C LEU A 34 2.74 -12.70 -9.54
N ALA A 35 3.10 -11.43 -9.63
CA ALA A 35 4.14 -10.83 -8.77
C ALA A 35 3.67 -10.69 -7.32
N LEU A 36 2.43 -10.21 -7.12
CA LEU A 36 1.83 -9.98 -5.81
C LEU A 36 1.52 -11.29 -5.06
N GLY A 37 1.21 -12.36 -5.78
CA GLY A 37 0.97 -13.71 -5.24
C GLY A 37 2.24 -14.57 -5.09
N ALA A 38 3.42 -14.06 -5.41
CA ALA A 38 4.65 -14.84 -5.37
C ALA A 38 5.08 -15.23 -3.94
N CYS A 39 5.62 -16.43 -3.74
CA CYS A 39 6.16 -16.84 -2.43
C CYS A 39 7.34 -15.97 -1.97
N SER A 40 8.08 -15.38 -2.91
CA SER A 40 9.24 -14.54 -2.63
C SER A 40 8.80 -13.14 -2.18
N MET A 41 9.13 -12.76 -0.93
CA MET A 41 8.84 -11.43 -0.39
C MET A 41 9.41 -10.30 -1.26
N ARG A 42 10.62 -10.47 -1.80
CA ARG A 42 11.24 -9.49 -2.70
C ARG A 42 10.46 -9.32 -4.02
N THR A 43 9.87 -10.41 -4.53
CA THR A 43 9.03 -10.33 -5.74
C THR A 43 7.69 -9.65 -5.44
N ARG A 44 7.10 -9.91 -4.28
CA ARG A 44 5.88 -9.22 -3.83
C ARG A 44 6.10 -7.72 -3.66
N GLU A 45 7.20 -7.34 -3.02
CA GLU A 45 7.63 -5.95 -2.85
C GLU A 45 7.76 -5.24 -4.22
N ALA A 46 8.48 -5.84 -5.17
CA ALA A 46 8.60 -5.33 -6.53
C ALA A 46 7.23 -5.21 -7.23
N GLY A 47 6.33 -6.17 -6.99
CA GLY A 47 4.95 -6.15 -7.50
C GLY A 47 4.14 -4.96 -6.97
N PHE A 48 4.28 -4.63 -5.68
CA PHE A 48 3.65 -3.44 -5.10
C PHE A 48 4.25 -2.14 -5.64
N TRP A 49 5.56 -2.13 -5.87
CA TRP A 49 6.23 -1.02 -6.53
C TRP A 49 5.68 -0.78 -7.94
N LEU A 50 5.54 -1.85 -8.73
CA LEU A 50 4.91 -1.79 -10.05
C LEU A 50 3.46 -1.27 -9.96
N LEU A 51 2.68 -1.75 -8.98
CA LEU A 51 1.29 -1.33 -8.79
C LEU A 51 1.18 0.17 -8.49
N GLY A 52 1.97 0.69 -7.56
CA GLY A 52 1.91 2.11 -7.21
C GLY A 52 2.38 3.01 -8.35
N SER A 53 3.48 2.67 -9.04
CA SER A 53 3.92 3.41 -10.23
C SER A 53 2.87 3.38 -11.34
N ALA A 54 2.23 2.23 -11.55
CA ALA A 54 1.17 2.10 -12.56
C ALA A 54 -0.09 2.88 -12.17
N ALA A 55 -0.45 2.93 -10.90
CA ALA A 55 -1.55 3.74 -10.40
C ALA A 55 -1.28 5.23 -10.62
N GLU A 56 -0.03 5.66 -10.43
CA GLU A 56 0.40 7.04 -10.60
C GLU A 56 0.32 7.53 -12.06
N HIS A 57 0.85 6.74 -13.00
CA HIS A 57 1.06 7.19 -14.39
C HIS A 57 0.13 6.53 -15.42
N SER A 58 -0.57 5.46 -15.07
CA SER A 58 -1.35 4.63 -16.01
C SER A 58 -2.61 4.03 -15.35
N LYS A 59 -3.36 4.86 -14.61
CA LYS A 59 -4.53 4.41 -13.83
C LYS A 59 -5.56 3.63 -14.65
N ASP A 60 -5.81 4.04 -15.89
CA ASP A 60 -6.83 3.45 -16.75
C ASP A 60 -6.50 1.99 -17.10
N GLN A 61 -5.21 1.64 -17.09
CA GLN A 61 -4.71 0.30 -17.33
C GLN A 61 -4.70 -0.56 -16.06
N VAL A 62 -4.70 0.06 -14.88
CA VAL A 62 -4.73 -0.61 -13.57
C VAL A 62 -6.15 -0.94 -13.12
N ILE A 63 -7.12 -0.05 -13.36
CA ILE A 63 -8.52 -0.21 -12.91
C ILE A 63 -9.11 -1.59 -13.26
N PRO A 64 -8.96 -2.12 -14.50
CA PRO A 64 -9.50 -3.43 -14.86
C PRO A 64 -8.86 -4.61 -14.09
N LEU A 65 -7.67 -4.41 -13.53
CA LEU A 65 -6.93 -5.43 -12.79
C LEU A 65 -7.29 -5.45 -11.31
N LEU A 66 -7.85 -4.37 -10.77
CA LEU A 66 -8.17 -4.22 -9.34
C LEU A 66 -8.93 -5.43 -8.76
N PRO A 67 -10.01 -5.95 -9.37
CA PRO A 67 -10.74 -7.09 -8.83
C PRO A 67 -9.88 -8.33 -8.56
N HIS A 68 -8.78 -8.50 -9.28
CA HIS A 68 -7.87 -9.66 -9.16
C HIS A 68 -6.71 -9.43 -8.18
N ILE A 69 -6.49 -8.19 -7.74
CA ILE A 69 -5.33 -7.83 -6.91
C ILE A 69 -5.71 -7.25 -5.55
N LEU A 70 -6.99 -6.93 -5.29
CA LEU A 70 -7.43 -6.37 -4.00
C LEU A 70 -7.12 -7.30 -2.82
N ASP A 71 -7.42 -8.60 -2.93
CA ASP A 71 -7.10 -9.56 -1.87
C ASP A 71 -5.59 -9.71 -1.67
N LEU A 72 -4.81 -9.66 -2.75
CA LEU A 72 -3.35 -9.70 -2.70
C LEU A 72 -2.78 -8.45 -2.04
N LEU A 73 -3.41 -7.29 -2.25
CA LEU A 73 -3.06 -6.03 -1.61
C LEU A 73 -3.30 -6.11 -0.10
N VAL A 74 -4.45 -6.62 0.32
CA VAL A 74 -4.75 -6.85 1.74
C VAL A 74 -3.72 -7.81 2.34
N ALA A 75 -3.39 -8.92 1.66
CA ALA A 75 -2.36 -9.85 2.09
C ALA A 75 -0.95 -9.21 2.17
N GLY A 76 -0.69 -8.14 1.43
CA GLY A 76 0.52 -7.33 1.52
C GLY A 76 0.61 -6.48 2.78
N LEU A 77 -0.52 -6.10 3.37
CA LEU A 77 -0.60 -5.26 4.57
C LEU A 77 -0.61 -6.06 5.88
N GLN A 78 -0.90 -7.37 5.81
CA GLN A 78 -0.98 -8.25 6.97
C GLN A 78 0.37 -8.40 7.70
N HIS A 79 0.31 -8.82 8.97
CA HIS A 79 1.51 -9.03 9.81
C HIS A 79 2.41 -10.18 9.31
N SER A 80 1.87 -11.12 8.53
CA SER A 80 2.63 -12.22 7.92
C SER A 80 3.61 -11.78 6.83
N ALA A 81 3.45 -10.55 6.31
CA ALA A 81 4.34 -9.98 5.30
C ALA A 81 5.51 -9.22 5.96
N SER A 82 6.63 -9.15 5.24
CA SER A 82 7.81 -8.41 5.70
C SER A 82 7.54 -6.90 5.75
N THR A 83 8.23 -6.16 6.63
CA THR A 83 8.08 -4.69 6.73
C THR A 83 8.24 -3.96 5.39
N ALA A 84 9.15 -4.41 4.52
CA ALA A 84 9.34 -3.85 3.18
C ALA A 84 8.11 -4.06 2.28
N VAL A 85 7.51 -5.26 2.33
CA VAL A 85 6.27 -5.58 1.60
C VAL A 85 5.11 -4.75 2.14
N ASN A 86 4.96 -4.63 3.46
CA ASN A 86 3.90 -3.81 4.06
C ASN A 86 4.05 -2.35 3.67
N TRP A 87 5.28 -1.85 3.63
CA TRP A 87 5.56 -0.46 3.25
C TRP A 87 5.19 -0.22 1.79
N ALA A 88 5.67 -1.08 0.88
CA ALA A 88 5.35 -0.99 -0.54
C ALA A 88 3.84 -1.12 -0.79
N ALA A 89 3.16 -2.03 -0.09
CA ALA A 89 1.72 -2.22 -0.19
C ALA A 89 0.93 -1.01 0.33
N ALA A 90 1.34 -0.44 1.48
CA ALA A 90 0.70 0.76 2.03
C ALA A 90 0.86 1.95 1.09
N TRP A 91 2.07 2.18 0.56
CA TRP A 91 2.32 3.23 -0.42
C TRP A 91 1.50 3.03 -1.71
N ALA A 92 1.54 1.83 -2.30
CA ALA A 92 0.81 1.53 -3.53
C ALA A 92 -0.71 1.72 -3.36
N LEU A 93 -1.25 1.34 -2.19
CA LEU A 93 -2.63 1.62 -1.84
C LEU A 93 -2.90 3.13 -1.76
N GLY A 94 -1.99 3.92 -1.21
CA GLY A 94 -2.09 5.38 -1.16
C GLY A 94 -2.14 6.02 -2.56
N GLU A 95 -1.29 5.56 -3.47
CA GLU A 95 -1.30 6.01 -4.87
C GLU A 95 -2.60 5.64 -5.60
N LEU A 96 -3.12 4.43 -5.32
CA LEU A 96 -4.41 3.97 -5.82
C LEU A 96 -5.56 4.82 -5.29
N CYS A 97 -5.61 5.08 -3.98
CA CYS A 97 -6.69 5.85 -3.35
C CYS A 97 -6.82 7.26 -3.92
N GLN A 98 -5.71 7.90 -4.29
CA GLN A 98 -5.72 9.24 -4.88
C GLN A 98 -6.30 9.27 -6.29
N ARG A 99 -6.31 8.14 -7.01
CA ARG A 99 -6.52 8.12 -8.47
C ARG A 99 -7.63 7.18 -8.93
N THR A 100 -8.22 6.41 -8.02
CA THR A 100 -9.31 5.45 -8.30
C THR A 100 -10.57 5.82 -7.55
N GLU A 101 -11.72 5.35 -8.04
CA GLU A 101 -12.99 5.58 -7.38
C GLU A 101 -13.04 4.85 -6.02
N PRO A 102 -13.44 5.51 -4.94
CA PRO A 102 -13.35 4.93 -3.60
C PRO A 102 -14.21 3.67 -3.43
N ARG A 103 -15.30 3.59 -4.21
CA ARG A 103 -16.22 2.45 -4.25
C ARG A 103 -15.54 1.13 -4.61
N ILE A 104 -14.44 1.17 -5.35
CA ILE A 104 -13.70 -0.04 -5.74
C ILE A 104 -13.00 -0.66 -4.53
N LEU A 105 -12.57 0.16 -3.58
CA LEU A 105 -11.85 -0.29 -2.37
C LEU A 105 -12.79 -0.69 -1.24
N GLU A 106 -14.05 -0.22 -1.25
CA GLU A 106 -15.05 -0.49 -0.19
C GLU A 106 -15.12 -1.95 0.30
N PRO A 107 -15.07 -2.99 -0.57
CA PRO A 107 -15.14 -4.38 -0.12
C PRO A 107 -14.00 -4.79 0.84
N VAL A 108 -12.82 -4.17 0.69
CA VAL A 108 -11.61 -4.51 1.45
C VAL A 108 -11.28 -3.51 2.55
N ILE A 109 -12.01 -2.39 2.66
CA ILE A 109 -11.81 -1.36 3.68
C ILE A 109 -11.72 -1.92 5.11
N PRO A 110 -12.61 -2.84 5.56
CA PRO A 110 -12.52 -3.38 6.92
C PRO A 110 -11.20 -4.12 7.18
N GLN A 111 -10.70 -4.84 6.18
CA GLN A 111 -9.47 -5.62 6.28
C GLN A 111 -8.24 -4.70 6.28
N ILE A 112 -8.26 -3.64 5.46
CA ILE A 112 -7.23 -2.59 5.45
C ILE A 112 -7.17 -1.89 6.80
N GLY A 113 -8.32 -1.51 7.37
CA GLY A 113 -8.39 -0.87 8.69
C GLY A 113 -7.78 -1.73 9.79
N ASN A 114 -8.12 -3.03 9.82
CA ASN A 114 -7.53 -3.98 10.77
C ASN A 114 -6.02 -4.15 10.56
N ALA A 115 -5.55 -4.18 9.31
CA ALA A 115 -4.13 -4.28 9.00
C ALA A 115 -3.35 -3.03 9.46
N PHE A 116 -3.91 -1.84 9.27
CA PHE A 116 -3.31 -0.59 9.74
C PHE A 116 -3.23 -0.53 11.27
N LEU A 117 -4.30 -0.95 11.95
CA LEU A 117 -4.31 -1.08 13.41
C LEU A 117 -3.21 -2.03 13.90
N ALA A 118 -3.06 -3.19 13.25
CA ALA A 118 -1.98 -4.13 13.56
C ALA A 118 -0.57 -3.58 13.25
N ILE A 119 -0.43 -2.69 12.27
CA ILE A 119 0.83 -2.00 11.98
C ILE A 119 1.15 -0.96 13.08
N PHE A 120 0.17 -0.17 13.51
CA PHE A 120 0.33 0.84 14.55
C PHE A 120 0.61 0.23 15.92
N GLN A 121 0.09 -0.96 16.21
CA GLN A 121 0.33 -1.65 17.48
C GLN A 121 1.71 -2.32 17.61
N ARG A 122 2.54 -2.32 16.56
CA ARG A 122 3.89 -2.94 16.60
C ARG A 122 4.78 -2.22 17.60
N ARG A 123 5.35 -2.97 18.54
CA ARG A 123 6.23 -2.42 19.58
C ARG A 123 7.70 -2.50 19.17
N ILE A 124 8.39 -1.37 19.28
CA ILE A 124 9.85 -1.31 19.12
C ILE A 124 10.52 -2.17 20.19
N GLY A 125 11.44 -3.05 19.77
CA GLY A 125 12.16 -3.97 20.66
C GLY A 125 11.46 -5.32 20.89
N VAL A 126 10.18 -5.45 20.52
CA VAL A 126 9.44 -6.72 20.58
C VAL A 126 9.12 -7.21 19.17
N ASP A 127 8.40 -6.39 18.39
CA ASP A 127 7.98 -6.71 17.02
C ASP A 127 8.93 -6.12 15.97
N VAL A 128 9.63 -5.04 16.34
CA VAL A 128 10.55 -4.32 15.45
C VAL A 128 11.93 -4.30 16.07
N LEU A 129 12.87 -5.00 15.43
CA LEU A 129 14.28 -4.97 15.85
C LEU A 129 14.86 -3.55 15.65
N PRO A 130 15.80 -3.11 16.52
CA PRO A 130 16.41 -1.78 16.44
C PRO A 130 17.03 -1.45 15.07
N GLY A 131 17.60 -2.46 14.39
CA GLY A 131 18.17 -2.30 13.04
C GLY A 131 17.15 -2.02 11.94
N HIS A 132 15.85 -2.24 12.19
CA HIS A 132 14.76 -2.03 11.23
C HIS A 132 13.90 -0.80 11.55
N LEU A 133 14.34 0.05 12.48
CA LEU A 133 13.61 1.27 12.87
C LEU A 133 13.35 2.21 11.69
N HIS A 134 14.31 2.36 10.78
CA HIS A 134 14.14 3.22 9.61
C HIS A 134 13.02 2.71 8.69
N ALA A 135 13.05 1.42 8.34
CA ALA A 135 12.01 0.79 7.52
C ALA A 135 10.63 0.84 8.20
N HIS A 136 10.59 0.67 9.53
CA HIS A 136 9.34 0.79 10.27
C HIS A 136 8.78 2.23 10.26
N ARG A 137 9.63 3.25 10.38
CA ARG A 137 9.21 4.66 10.24
C ARG A 137 8.66 4.98 8.84
N GLN A 138 9.29 4.43 7.79
CA GLN A 138 8.78 4.57 6.42
C GLN A 138 7.41 3.89 6.26
N LEU A 139 7.25 2.69 6.84
CA LEU A 139 5.96 2.00 6.88
C LEU A 139 4.89 2.85 7.59
N LEU A 140 5.18 3.40 8.76
CA LEU A 140 4.24 4.24 9.50
C LEU A 140 3.85 5.48 8.70
N SER A 141 4.83 6.17 8.10
CA SER A 141 4.58 7.33 7.24
C SER A 141 3.65 7.00 6.06
N ALA A 142 3.92 5.91 5.34
CA ALA A 142 3.08 5.47 4.23
C ALA A 142 1.67 5.06 4.70
N THR A 143 1.57 4.40 5.86
CA THR A 143 0.29 3.99 6.44
C THR A 143 -0.56 5.20 6.84
N CYS A 144 0.04 6.21 7.47
CA CYS A 144 -0.64 7.46 7.81
C CYS A 144 -1.10 8.22 6.57
N PHE A 145 -0.24 8.31 5.55
CA PHE A 145 -0.60 8.94 4.28
C PHE A 145 -1.81 8.26 3.62
N THR A 146 -1.76 6.94 3.47
CA THR A 146 -2.84 6.17 2.86
C THR A 146 -4.12 6.23 3.67
N LEU A 147 -4.01 6.24 5.01
CA LEU A 147 -5.15 6.41 5.90
C LEU A 147 -5.82 7.78 5.69
N MET A 148 -5.06 8.87 5.57
CA MET A 148 -5.62 10.20 5.28
C MET A 148 -6.39 10.18 3.95
N CYS A 149 -5.81 9.60 2.90
CA CYS A 149 -6.51 9.45 1.61
C CYS A 149 -7.82 8.67 1.78
N LEU A 150 -7.80 7.55 2.51
CA LEU A 150 -8.98 6.71 2.74
C LEU A 150 -10.06 7.37 3.61
N LYS A 151 -9.67 8.19 4.60
CA LYS A 151 -10.62 8.93 5.45
C LYS A 151 -11.44 9.94 4.64
N HIS A 152 -10.84 10.57 3.64
CA HIS A 152 -11.54 11.53 2.77
C HIS A 152 -12.38 10.87 1.67
N THR A 153 -12.07 9.63 1.31
CA THR A 153 -12.60 9.01 0.11
C THR A 153 -13.60 7.88 0.38
N SER A 154 -13.47 7.15 1.50
CA SER A 154 -14.18 5.90 1.76
C SER A 154 -14.95 5.90 3.08
N THR A 155 -15.77 4.87 3.30
CA THR A 155 -16.45 4.63 4.59
C THR A 155 -15.49 4.35 5.76
N LEU A 156 -14.18 4.25 5.50
CA LEU A 156 -13.18 4.16 6.55
C LEU A 156 -13.18 5.41 7.43
N GLY A 157 -13.48 6.60 6.87
CA GLY A 157 -13.53 7.85 7.64
C GLY A 157 -14.45 7.77 8.86
N ASP A 158 -15.66 7.22 8.68
CA ASP A 158 -16.65 7.08 9.75
C ASP A 158 -16.31 5.96 10.73
N LYS A 159 -15.67 4.89 10.24
CA LYS A 159 -15.31 3.72 11.06
C LYS A 159 -14.00 3.92 11.83
N TRP A 160 -13.09 4.75 11.31
CA TRP A 160 -11.76 4.93 11.86
C TRP A 160 -11.73 5.35 13.33
N PRO A 161 -12.57 6.30 13.81
CA PRO A 161 -12.58 6.66 15.23
C PRO A 161 -12.80 5.45 16.16
N SER A 162 -13.65 4.50 15.77
CA SER A 162 -13.90 3.30 16.58
C SER A 162 -12.74 2.31 16.58
N LEU A 163 -11.99 2.21 15.47
CA LEU A 163 -10.77 1.42 15.37
C LEU A 163 -9.60 2.09 16.10
N ALA A 164 -9.46 3.41 15.97
CA ALA A 164 -8.40 4.20 16.56
C ALA A 164 -8.40 4.13 18.10
N CYS A 165 -9.56 3.93 18.73
CA CYS A 165 -9.67 3.70 20.18
C CYS A 165 -8.88 2.48 20.69
N GLN A 166 -8.49 1.55 19.81
CA GLN A 166 -7.69 0.37 20.16
C GLN A 166 -6.17 0.62 20.07
N ILE A 167 -5.76 1.79 19.58
CA ILE A 167 -4.35 2.16 19.49
C ILE A 167 -3.93 2.77 20.84
N PRO A 168 -2.78 2.36 21.42
CA PRO A 168 -2.28 2.96 22.66
C PRO A 168 -2.12 4.48 22.54
N ALA A 169 -2.53 5.24 23.56
CA ALA A 169 -2.51 6.70 23.55
C ALA A 169 -1.11 7.28 23.25
N ASP A 170 -0.06 6.66 23.79
CA ASP A 170 1.34 7.06 23.54
C ASP A 170 1.73 6.93 22.06
N THR A 171 1.18 5.92 21.38
CA THR A 171 1.40 5.69 19.95
C THR A 171 0.65 6.73 19.12
N VAL A 172 -0.59 7.04 19.50
CA VAL A 172 -1.38 8.09 18.82
C VAL A 172 -0.67 9.44 18.90
N LEU A 173 -0.19 9.84 20.07
CA LEU A 173 0.57 11.09 20.24
C LEU A 173 1.87 11.11 19.41
N HIS A 174 2.55 9.97 19.31
CA HIS A 174 3.73 9.85 18.44
C HIS A 174 3.36 10.01 16.96
N LEU A 175 2.28 9.37 16.52
CA LEU A 175 1.81 9.45 15.13
C LEU A 175 1.31 10.85 14.77
N GLU A 176 0.62 11.53 15.68
CA GLU A 176 0.17 12.92 15.50
C GLU A 176 1.35 13.88 15.40
N SER A 177 2.32 13.77 16.31
CA SER A 177 3.49 14.68 16.33
C SER A 177 4.45 14.49 15.16
N GLN A 178 4.60 13.27 14.63
CA GLN A 178 5.56 12.97 13.57
C GLN A 178 4.96 12.90 12.17
N TYR A 179 3.69 12.50 12.04
CA TYR A 179 3.08 12.17 10.74
C TYR A 179 1.75 12.86 10.48
N GLY A 180 1.27 13.73 11.38
CA GLY A 180 0.04 14.50 11.17
C GLY A 180 -1.26 13.69 11.21
N TYR A 181 -1.24 12.53 11.87
CA TYR A 181 -2.33 11.54 11.93
C TYR A 181 -3.72 12.09 12.36
N GLY A 182 -3.77 13.21 13.09
CA GLY A 182 -4.99 13.77 13.68
C GLY A 182 -5.75 14.79 12.83
N ASN A 183 -5.18 15.31 11.73
CA ASN A 183 -5.82 16.29 10.86
C ASN A 183 -6.54 15.66 9.66
#